data_AF-A0A5J5APH7-F1
#
_entry.id   AF-A0A5J5APH7-F1
#
_cell.length_a   1.000
_cell.length_b   1.000
_cell.length_c   1.000
_cell.angle_alpha   90.00
_cell.angle_beta   90.00
_cell.angle_gamma   90.00
#
_symmetry.space_group_name_H-M   'P 1'
#
loop_
_entity.id
_entity.type
_entity.pdbx_description
1 polymer ?
#
loop_
_entity_poly.entity_id
_entity_poly.type
_entity_poly.pdbx_seq_one_letter_code
_entity_poly.pdbx_strand_id
1 'polypeptide(L)'
;MDPKPPQLQDENPPKIPSNPTQNHIRFSNTTTADKCNFDPFHQRRRKLERFMDTFRTVVIKIASSGGPLTAARQMLIEERLRDFFTDFHTPDHPTYSAMINRAIRDLNEEGGSSEESISEFIRKQFDDLPWAHSTLLKHHLRKLCECGDSR
;
A
#
# COMPACT_ATOMS: atom_id res chain seq x y z
N MET A 1 -69.84 -7.64 -12.03
CA MET A 1 -69.11 -6.37 -12.20
C MET A 1 -68.48 -6.08 -10.85
N ASP A 2 -67.37 -6.75 -10.57
CA ASP A 2 -66.64 -6.62 -9.31
C ASP A 2 -65.81 -5.34 -9.32
N PRO A 3 -65.76 -4.57 -8.21
CA PRO A 3 -64.94 -3.37 -8.15
C PRO A 3 -63.46 -3.73 -8.07
N LYS A 4 -62.67 -3.10 -8.95
CA LYS A 4 -61.20 -3.18 -9.01
C LYS A 4 -60.57 -2.70 -7.68
N PRO A 5 -59.60 -3.41 -7.10
CA PRO A 5 -58.94 -2.97 -5.88
C PRO A 5 -58.03 -1.75 -6.12
N PRO A 6 -57.84 -0.87 -5.11
CA PRO A 6 -57.06 0.36 -5.24
C PRO A 6 -55.56 0.08 -5.43
N GLN A 7 -54.92 0.87 -6.27
CA GLN A 7 -53.47 0.92 -6.45
C GLN A 7 -52.84 1.66 -5.26
N LEU A 8 -51.99 1.00 -4.46
CA LEU A 8 -51.08 1.70 -3.54
C LEU A 8 -49.97 2.37 -4.37
N GLN A 9 -49.91 3.70 -4.31
CA GLN A 9 -48.79 4.49 -4.78
C GLN A 9 -47.87 4.85 -3.60
N ASP A 10 -46.59 4.98 -3.95
CA ASP A 10 -45.54 5.80 -3.31
C ASP A 10 -45.14 5.48 -1.86
N GLU A 11 -44.02 4.78 -1.69
CA GLU A 11 -43.09 5.01 -0.58
C GLU A 11 -41.65 4.84 -1.13
N ASN A 12 -41.04 5.95 -1.54
CA ASN A 12 -39.61 6.02 -1.85
C ASN A 12 -38.78 5.72 -0.59
N PRO A 13 -37.73 4.87 -0.63
CA PRO A 13 -36.81 4.71 0.49
C PRO A 13 -36.07 6.02 0.78
N PRO A 14 -35.76 6.33 2.06
CA PRO A 14 -35.10 7.57 2.43
C PRO A 14 -33.73 7.69 1.76
N LYS A 15 -33.52 8.81 1.05
CA LYS A 15 -32.21 9.22 0.54
C LYS A 15 -31.24 9.37 1.71
N ILE A 16 -30.29 8.45 1.82
CA ILE A 16 -29.08 8.65 2.62
C ILE A 16 -28.33 9.83 1.97
N PRO A 17 -27.98 10.90 2.72
CA PRO A 17 -27.24 12.01 2.15
C PRO A 17 -25.84 11.52 1.75
N SER A 18 -25.62 11.40 0.45
CA SER A 18 -24.31 11.21 -0.16
C SER A 18 -23.45 12.44 0.15
N ASN A 19 -22.53 12.27 1.09
CA ASN A 19 -21.50 13.24 1.44
C ASN A 19 -20.60 13.47 0.21
N PRO A 20 -20.35 14.71 -0.24
CA PRO A 20 -19.56 14.96 -1.43
C PRO A 20 -18.06 14.85 -1.12
N THR A 21 -17.30 14.42 -2.13
CA THR A 21 -15.83 14.42 -2.23
C THR A 21 -15.13 13.10 -1.88
N GLN A 22 -15.42 12.04 -2.64
CA GLN A 22 -14.42 11.02 -2.92
C GLN A 22 -14.18 11.01 -4.44
N ASN A 23 -13.07 11.61 -4.85
CA ASN A 23 -12.64 11.64 -6.24
C ASN A 23 -12.50 10.20 -6.75
N HIS A 24 -13.48 9.72 -7.51
CA HIS A 24 -13.41 8.45 -8.23
C HIS A 24 -12.34 8.56 -9.32
N ILE A 25 -11.10 8.22 -8.98
CA ILE A 25 -10.06 7.98 -9.98
C ILE A 25 -10.38 6.63 -10.63
N ARG A 26 -10.83 6.67 -11.88
CA ARG A 26 -11.29 5.50 -12.65
C ARG A 26 -10.10 4.88 -13.40
N PHE A 27 -9.70 3.67 -13.05
CA PHE A 27 -8.60 2.97 -13.74
C PHE A 27 -9.14 2.18 -14.93
N SER A 28 -8.79 2.61 -16.14
CA SER A 28 -9.13 1.94 -17.40
C SER A 28 -8.33 0.64 -17.59
N ASN A 29 -8.95 -0.38 -18.15
CA ASN A 29 -8.39 -1.72 -18.38
C ASN A 29 -7.48 -1.85 -19.62
N THR A 30 -6.86 -0.77 -20.10
CA THR A 30 -6.10 -0.81 -21.37
C THR A 30 -4.67 -1.28 -21.15
N THR A 31 -4.42 -2.53 -21.55
CA THR A 31 -3.12 -3.18 -21.64
C THR A 31 -2.14 -2.39 -22.52
N THR A 32 -1.13 -1.77 -21.92
CA THR A 32 0.18 -1.56 -22.57
C THR A 32 1.27 -1.56 -21.50
N ALA A 33 1.68 -2.77 -21.11
CA ALA A 33 2.82 -3.00 -20.23
C ALA A 33 4.10 -2.93 -21.07
N ASP A 34 4.85 -1.81 -21.01
CA ASP A 34 6.29 -1.85 -21.34
C ASP A 34 7.11 -0.62 -20.91
N LYS A 35 6.50 0.50 -20.46
CA LYS A 35 7.28 1.72 -20.13
C LYS A 35 7.59 1.97 -18.65
N CYS A 36 7.01 1.20 -17.72
CA CYS A 36 7.09 1.51 -16.28
C CYS A 36 8.05 0.60 -15.47
N ASN A 37 8.79 -0.30 -16.11
CA ASN A 37 9.77 -1.17 -15.44
C ASN A 37 11.08 -0.43 -15.15
N PHE A 38 11.05 0.54 -14.25
CA PHE A 38 12.23 0.85 -13.44
C PHE A 38 11.99 0.21 -12.08
N ASP A 39 12.85 -0.71 -11.67
CA ASP A 39 12.73 -1.42 -10.39
C ASP A 39 13.72 -0.81 -9.36
N PRO A 40 13.35 0.29 -8.66
CA PRO A 40 14.23 1.00 -7.72
C PRO A 40 14.46 0.24 -6.40
N PHE A 41 13.80 -0.91 -6.22
CA PHE A 41 13.77 -1.63 -4.95
C PHE A 41 15.14 -2.22 -4.55
N HIS A 42 15.96 -2.66 -5.52
CA HIS A 42 17.32 -3.12 -5.23
C HIS A 42 18.29 -1.99 -4.83
N GLN A 43 18.08 -0.77 -5.34
CA GLN A 43 18.83 0.43 -4.93
C GLN A 43 18.47 0.82 -3.50
N ARG A 44 17.18 0.76 -3.14
CA ARG A 44 16.72 1.06 -1.76
C ARG A 44 17.27 0.06 -0.74
N ARG A 45 17.28 -1.24 -1.05
CA ARG A 45 17.77 -2.29 -0.13
C ARG A 45 19.22 -2.04 0.30
N ARG A 46 20.11 -1.80 -0.67
CA ARG A 46 21.52 -1.47 -0.41
C ARG A 46 21.73 -0.13 0.30
N LYS A 47 20.78 0.80 0.19
CA LYS A 47 20.84 2.11 0.86
C LYS A 47 20.37 2.00 2.31
N LEU A 48 19.35 1.18 2.56
CA LEU A 48 18.86 0.90 3.90
C LEU A 48 19.90 0.10 4.70
N GLU A 49 20.50 -0.95 4.14
CA GLU A 49 21.59 -1.69 4.79
C GLU A 49 22.75 -0.76 5.20
N ARG A 50 23.18 0.15 4.31
CA ARG A 50 24.24 1.12 4.62
C ARG A 50 23.84 2.15 5.69
N PHE A 51 22.60 2.61 5.65
CA PHE A 51 22.07 3.48 6.70
C PHE A 51 22.05 2.76 8.06
N MET A 52 21.66 1.48 8.05
CA MET A 52 21.62 0.61 9.21
C MET A 52 22.99 0.41 9.86
N ASP A 53 24.02 0.13 9.05
CA ASP A 53 25.40 0.00 9.54
C ASP A 53 25.90 1.31 10.17
N THR A 54 25.55 2.43 9.54
CA THR A 54 25.91 3.77 10.03
C THR A 54 25.23 4.06 11.37
N PHE A 55 23.92 3.80 11.47
CA PHE A 55 23.15 4.03 12.68
C PHE A 55 23.66 3.17 13.85
N ARG A 56 23.86 1.87 13.62
CA ARG A 56 24.42 0.93 14.61
C ARG A 56 25.77 1.42 15.14
N THR A 57 26.64 1.88 14.25
CA THR A 57 27.94 2.45 14.62
C THR A 57 27.79 3.66 15.55
N VAL A 58 26.88 4.58 15.24
CA VAL A 58 26.63 5.77 16.05
C VAL A 58 26.06 5.39 17.42
N VAL A 59 25.10 4.47 17.49
CA VAL A 59 24.50 4.02 18.75
C VAL A 59 25.54 3.37 19.67
N ILE A 60 26.38 2.48 19.14
CA ILE A 60 27.45 1.82 19.92
C ILE A 60 28.45 2.86 20.44
N LYS A 61 28.81 3.84 19.61
CA LYS A 61 29.72 4.93 20.00
C LYS A 61 29.13 5.78 21.12
N ILE A 62 27.85 6.16 21.03
CA ILE A 62 27.15 6.92 22.07
C ILE A 62 27.07 6.09 23.36
N ALA A 63 26.70 4.81 23.27
CA ALA A 63 26.58 3.92 24.42
C ALA A 63 27.92 3.71 25.15
N SER A 64 29.05 3.83 24.44
CA SER A 64 30.42 3.72 24.97
C SER A 64 31.01 5.04 25.47
N SER A 65 30.31 6.17 25.29
CA SER A 65 30.82 7.50 25.69
C SER A 65 30.96 7.68 27.20
N GLY A 66 30.23 6.90 28.01
CA GLY A 66 30.32 6.88 29.47
C GLY A 66 31.29 5.84 30.05
N GLY A 67 32.05 5.14 29.21
CA GLY A 67 32.98 4.07 29.62
C GLY A 67 32.80 2.77 28.83
N PRO A 68 33.67 1.76 29.05
CA PRO A 68 33.60 0.49 28.34
C PRO A 68 32.26 -0.23 28.59
N LEU A 69 31.60 -0.64 27.52
CA LEU A 69 30.39 -1.46 27.60
C LEU A 69 30.74 -2.88 28.02
N THR A 70 29.98 -3.44 28.97
CA THR A 70 30.03 -4.88 29.24
C THR A 70 29.47 -5.66 28.05
N ALA A 71 29.94 -6.90 27.84
CA ALA A 71 29.45 -7.76 26.77
C ALA A 71 27.92 -7.94 26.81
N ALA A 72 27.34 -8.07 28.01
CA ALA A 72 25.88 -8.17 28.18
C ALA A 72 25.14 -6.92 27.72
N ARG A 73 25.67 -5.72 27.98
CA ARG A 73 25.06 -4.46 27.54
C ARG A 73 25.19 -4.27 26.03
N GLN A 74 26.29 -4.71 25.43
CA GLN A 74 26.45 -4.73 23.98
C GLN A 74 25.42 -5.66 23.34
N MET A 75 25.27 -6.89 23.85
CA MET A 75 24.28 -7.85 23.33
C MET A 75 22.86 -7.31 23.40
N LEU A 76 22.47 -6.68 24.52
CA LEU A 76 21.15 -6.09 24.67
C LEU A 76 20.92 -4.93 23.69
N ILE A 77 21.92 -4.07 23.47
CA ILE A 77 21.82 -3.00 22.47
C ILE A 77 21.64 -3.59 21.08
N GLU A 78 22.38 -4.64 20.75
CA GLU A 78 22.30 -5.29 19.44
C GLU A 78 20.97 -6.00 19.20
N GLU A 79 20.42 -6.65 20.23
CA GLU A 79 19.09 -7.25 20.21
C GLU A 79 18.02 -6.18 20.00
N ARG A 80 18.06 -5.10 20.79
CA ARG A 80 17.13 -3.96 20.69
C ARG A 80 17.16 -3.30 19.32
N LEU A 81 18.36 -3.13 18.76
CA LEU A 81 18.50 -2.63 17.40
C LEU A 81 17.81 -3.60 16.45
N ARG A 82 18.14 -4.89 16.47
CA ARG A 82 17.54 -5.88 15.56
C ARG A 82 16.01 -5.88 15.62
N ASP A 83 15.42 -5.86 16.80
CA ASP A 83 13.96 -5.85 16.99
C ASP A 83 13.30 -4.57 16.45
N PHE A 84 13.94 -3.42 16.61
CA PHE A 84 13.44 -2.18 16.03
C PHE A 84 13.53 -2.18 14.50
N PHE A 85 14.45 -2.98 13.94
CA PHE A 85 14.72 -3.00 12.51
C PHE A 85 14.03 -4.12 11.73
N THR A 86 13.44 -5.12 12.41
CA THR A 86 12.55 -6.09 11.75
C THR A 86 11.33 -5.41 11.12
N ASP A 87 10.90 -4.26 11.65
CA ASP A 87 9.84 -3.43 11.06
C ASP A 87 10.22 -2.82 9.69
N PHE A 88 11.51 -2.87 9.33
CA PHE A 88 12.04 -2.45 8.04
C PHE A 88 12.42 -3.66 7.15
N HIS A 89 11.95 -4.86 7.49
CA HIS A 89 12.03 -6.03 6.64
C HIS A 89 11.53 -5.69 5.22
N THR A 90 12.16 -6.28 4.21
CA THR A 90 11.70 -6.09 2.83
C THR A 90 10.43 -6.91 2.69
N PRO A 91 9.27 -6.28 2.48
CA PRO A 91 8.01 -6.99 2.43
C PRO A 91 8.08 -8.18 1.47
N ASP A 92 7.61 -9.36 1.89
CA ASP A 92 7.50 -10.52 1.01
C ASP A 92 6.27 -10.41 0.10
N HIS A 93 6.25 -9.34 -0.70
CA HIS A 93 5.21 -9.11 -1.69
C HIS A 93 5.83 -8.59 -3.00
N PRO A 94 5.21 -8.89 -4.16
CA PRO A 94 5.66 -8.34 -5.43
C PRO A 94 5.50 -6.81 -5.46
N THR A 95 6.04 -6.15 -6.47
CA THR A 95 5.95 -4.69 -6.58
C THR A 95 4.49 -4.21 -6.58
N TYR A 96 4.22 -3.01 -6.07
CA TYR A 96 2.86 -2.44 -6.07
C TYR A 96 2.25 -2.42 -7.48
N SER A 97 3.04 -2.12 -8.51
CA SER A 97 2.58 -2.17 -9.89
C SER A 97 2.06 -3.56 -10.28
N ALA A 98 2.75 -4.63 -9.88
CA ALA A 98 2.32 -6.00 -10.14
C ALA A 98 1.07 -6.38 -9.34
N MET A 99 1.01 -5.98 -8.06
CA MET A 99 -0.17 -6.19 -7.21
C MET A 99 -1.41 -5.49 -7.74
N ILE A 100 -1.27 -4.22 -8.16
CA ILE A 100 -2.35 -3.42 -8.76
C ILE A 100 -2.83 -4.06 -10.07
N ASN A 101 -1.91 -4.43 -10.97
CA ASN A 101 -2.29 -5.08 -12.23
C ASN A 101 -3.02 -6.40 -12.01
N ARG A 102 -2.58 -7.19 -11.03
CA ARG A 102 -3.28 -8.41 -10.64
C ARG A 102 -4.67 -8.11 -10.09
N ALA A 103 -4.79 -7.12 -9.21
CA ALA A 103 -6.09 -6.71 -8.64
C ALA A 103 -7.07 -6.28 -9.74
N ILE A 104 -6.65 -5.44 -10.68
CA ILE A 104 -7.50 -4.98 -11.79
C ILE A 104 -7.98 -6.17 -12.64
N ARG A 105 -7.08 -7.12 -12.95
CA ARG A 105 -7.41 -8.30 -13.76
C ARG A 105 -8.36 -9.25 -13.03
N ASP A 106 -8.13 -9.49 -11.74
CA ASP A 106 -8.87 -10.48 -10.97
C ASP A 106 -10.22 -9.91 -10.49
N LEU A 107 -10.32 -8.59 -10.24
CA LEU A 107 -11.59 -7.91 -9.91
C LEU A 107 -12.49 -7.77 -11.15
N ASN A 108 -11.92 -7.46 -12.31
CA ASN A 108 -12.62 -7.36 -13.60
C ASN A 108 -13.98 -6.61 -13.53
N GLU A 109 -14.04 -5.55 -12.73
CA GLU A 109 -15.27 -4.79 -12.48
C GLU A 109 -15.66 -3.97 -13.72
N GLU A 110 -16.96 -3.98 -14.04
CA GLU A 110 -17.48 -3.25 -15.20
C GLU A 110 -17.29 -1.73 -15.00
N GLY A 111 -16.39 -1.14 -15.78
CA GLY A 111 -16.04 0.27 -15.67
C GLY A 111 -14.78 0.59 -14.84
N GLY A 112 -14.04 -0.43 -14.40
CA GLY A 112 -12.76 -0.29 -13.69
C GLY A 112 -12.90 -0.36 -12.17
N SER A 113 -11.79 -0.69 -11.50
CA SER A 113 -11.75 -0.87 -10.05
C SER A 113 -11.40 0.41 -9.30
N SER A 114 -11.95 0.59 -8.09
CA SER A 114 -11.65 1.73 -7.22
C SER A 114 -10.37 1.50 -6.42
N GLU A 115 -9.79 2.57 -5.86
CA GLU A 115 -8.62 2.47 -4.97
C GLU A 115 -8.91 1.54 -3.78
N GLU A 116 -10.13 1.59 -3.27
CA GLU A 116 -10.59 0.80 -2.14
C GLU A 116 -10.72 -0.69 -2.51
N SER A 117 -11.34 -1.02 -3.65
CA SER A 117 -11.47 -2.42 -4.08
C SER A 117 -10.10 -3.05 -4.38
N ILE A 118 -9.20 -2.29 -4.99
CA ILE A 118 -7.80 -2.70 -5.19
C ILE A 118 -7.08 -2.88 -3.85
N SER A 119 -7.24 -1.95 -2.91
CA SER A 119 -6.62 -2.02 -1.58
C SER A 119 -7.09 -3.24 -0.80
N GLU A 120 -8.39 -3.53 -0.80
CA GLU A 120 -8.96 -4.71 -0.17
C GLU A 120 -8.45 -6.01 -0.81
N PHE A 121 -8.38 -6.06 -2.13
CA PHE A 121 -7.83 -7.22 -2.84
C PHE A 121 -6.38 -7.49 -2.43
N ILE A 122 -5.54 -6.45 -2.40
CA ILE A 122 -4.13 -6.57 -2.02
C ILE A 122 -4.00 -7.04 -0.57
N ARG A 123 -4.78 -6.48 0.36
CA ARG A 123 -4.79 -6.88 1.77
C ARG A 123 -5.26 -8.31 2.01
N LYS A 124 -6.12 -8.85 1.14
CA LYS A 124 -6.58 -10.25 1.23
C LYS A 124 -5.56 -11.24 0.68
N GLN A 125 -4.70 -10.81 -0.23
CA GLN A 125 -3.76 -11.69 -0.95
C GLN A 125 -2.32 -11.63 -0.42
N PHE A 126 -1.95 -10.58 0.31
CA PHE A 126 -0.60 -10.38 0.81
C PHE A 126 -0.64 -9.98 2.29
N ASP A 127 0.00 -10.77 3.14
CA ASP A 127 -0.03 -10.59 4.60
C ASP A 127 1.03 -9.60 5.11
N ASP A 128 2.18 -9.50 4.42
CA ASP A 128 3.31 -8.66 4.82
C ASP A 128 3.25 -7.27 4.15
N LEU A 129 2.14 -6.55 4.29
CA LEU A 129 2.01 -5.21 3.71
C LEU A 129 2.60 -4.13 4.62
N PRO A 130 3.35 -3.16 4.07
CA PRO A 130 3.92 -2.08 4.87
C PRO A 130 2.80 -1.24 5.51
N TRP A 131 3.05 -0.72 6.71
CA TRP A 131 2.08 0.12 7.45
C TRP A 131 1.56 1.30 6.62
N ALA A 132 2.40 1.87 5.75
CA ALA A 132 2.05 2.95 4.82
C ALA A 132 1.35 2.48 3.53
N HIS A 133 0.77 1.28 3.50
CA HIS A 133 0.17 0.65 2.31
C HIS A 133 -0.75 1.59 1.54
N SER A 134 -1.69 2.24 2.21
CA SER A 134 -2.66 3.13 1.55
C SER A 134 -1.99 4.32 0.85
N THR A 135 -0.99 4.94 1.48
CA THR A 135 -0.25 6.05 0.88
C THR A 135 0.57 5.59 -0.32
N LEU A 136 1.20 4.41 -0.21
CA LEU A 136 2.02 3.84 -1.27
C LEU A 136 1.15 3.42 -2.47
N LEU A 137 0.01 2.77 -2.22
CA LEU A 137 -0.97 2.42 -3.23
C LEU A 137 -1.41 3.66 -4.01
N LYS A 138 -1.86 4.71 -3.31
CA LYS A 138 -2.29 5.97 -3.91
C LYS A 138 -1.21 6.62 -4.77
N HIS A 139 0.05 6.57 -4.32
CA HIS A 139 1.18 7.08 -5.09
C HIS A 139 1.36 6.31 -6.40
N HIS A 140 1.35 4.97 -6.33
CA HIS A 140 1.51 4.11 -7.50
C HIS A 140 0.35 4.25 -8.48
N LEU A 141 -0.89 4.33 -7.98
CA LEU A 141 -2.08 4.57 -8.78
C LEU A 141 -2.01 5.91 -9.53
N ARG A 142 -1.62 6.99 -8.85
CA ARG A 142 -1.42 8.30 -9.51
C ARG A 142 -0.36 8.24 -10.61
N LYS A 143 0.77 7.58 -10.34
CA LYS A 143 1.84 7.37 -11.32
C LYS A 143 1.36 6.60 -12.56
N LEU A 144 0.48 5.61 -12.38
CA LEU A 144 -0.10 4.86 -13.49
C LEU A 144 -1.05 5.73 -14.33
N CYS A 145 -1.83 6.61 -13.71
CA CYS A 145 -2.65 7.60 -14.43
C CYS A 145 -1.80 8.59 -15.23
N GLU A 146 -0.78 9.18 -14.60
CA GLU A 146 0.12 10.14 -15.25
C GLU A 146 0.82 9.54 -16.48
N CYS A 147 1.14 8.24 -16.43
CA CYS A 147 1.73 7.54 -17.58
C CYS A 147 0.69 7.16 -18.66
N GLY A 148 -0.58 7.01 -18.29
CA GLY A 148 -1.69 6.67 -19.19
C GLY A 148 -2.31 7.87 -19.92
N ASP A 149 -2.23 9.08 -19.33
CA ASP A 149 -2.78 10.33 -19.90
C ASP A 149 -1.88 10.98 -20.98
N SER A 150 -0.81 10.31 -21.38
CA SER A 150 0.06 10.73 -22.48
C SER A 150 -0.44 10.16 -23.82
N ARG A 151 -1.68 10.45 -24.23
CA ARG A 151 -2.13 10.16 -25.60
C ARG A 151 -3.22 11.09 -26.10
#